data_AF-A0A9J5Y133-F1
#
_entry.id   AF-A0A9J5Y133-F1
#
_cell.length_a   1.000
_cell.length_b   1.000
_cell.length_c   1.000
_cell.angle_alpha   90.00
_cell.angle_beta   90.00
_cell.angle_gamma   90.00
#
_symmetry.space_group_name_H-M   'P 1'
#
loop_
_entity.id
_entity.type
_entity.pdbx_description
1 polymer ?
#
loop_
_entity_poly.entity_id
_entity_poly.type
_entity_poly.pdbx_seq_one_letter_code
_entity_poly.pdbx_strand_id
1 'polypeptide(L)'
;MKFIWGEDCLEFKPERWMSEDGNKYQVQDAFRFVAFNAGPRICLGKDLAYLQMKSIAAAVLLRHRLAVAPGHKVEQKMSLTLFMKYGLVMNVTPRDLTPILAKIEKFCKIDHSCGGEHIINNGIHQPGAIAVNGIAA
;
A
#
# COMPACT_ATOMS: atom_id res chain seq x y z
N MET A 1 -14.94 20.59 3.06
CA MET A 1 -14.75 19.29 2.37
C MET A 1 -16.06 18.65 1.90
N LYS A 2 -17.15 18.72 2.68
CA LYS A 2 -18.43 18.04 2.39
C LYS A 2 -19.00 18.30 0.99
N PHE A 3 -18.95 19.54 0.50
CA PHE A 3 -19.40 19.88 -0.86
C PHE A 3 -18.71 19.05 -1.97
N ILE A 4 -17.43 18.71 -1.80
CA ILE A 4 -16.64 17.98 -2.80
C ILE A 4 -16.72 16.47 -2.58
N TRP A 5 -16.70 16.02 -1.33
CA TRP A 5 -16.51 14.62 -0.96
C TRP A 5 -17.72 13.96 -0.30
N GLY A 6 -18.82 14.68 -0.11
CA GLY A 6 -20.01 14.19 0.58
C GLY A 6 -19.88 14.23 2.11
N GLU A 7 -20.91 13.72 2.79
CA GLU A 7 -20.95 13.69 4.25
C GLU A 7 -19.88 12.78 4.87
N ASP A 8 -19.48 11.72 4.16
CA ASP A 8 -18.44 10.76 4.55
C ASP A 8 -17.01 11.26 4.26
N CYS A 9 -16.80 12.58 4.14
CA CYS A 9 -15.52 13.16 3.73
C CYS A 9 -14.37 12.96 4.72
N LEU A 10 -14.67 12.56 5.97
CA LEU A 10 -13.68 12.25 7.00
C LEU A 10 -13.40 10.76 7.13
N GLU A 11 -14.10 9.91 6.39
CA GLU A 11 -13.94 8.46 6.43
C GLU A 11 -12.92 7.98 5.39
N PHE A 12 -12.09 7.00 5.77
CA PHE A 12 -11.21 6.31 4.83
C PHE A 12 -12.02 5.29 4.02
N LYS A 13 -12.35 5.63 2.76
CA LYS A 13 -13.21 4.84 1.88
C LYS A 13 -12.57 4.61 0.50
N PRO A 14 -11.73 3.57 0.34
CA PRO A 14 -11.08 3.24 -0.92
C PRO A 14 -12.05 2.99 -2.08
N GLU A 15 -13.26 2.51 -1.79
CA GLU A 15 -14.30 2.17 -2.75
C GLU A 15 -14.79 3.41 -3.52
N ARG A 16 -14.51 4.62 -3.02
CA ARG A 16 -14.78 5.89 -3.72
C ARG A 16 -14.07 6.01 -5.06
N TRP A 17 -13.03 5.21 -5.27
CA TRP A 17 -12.24 5.17 -6.49
C TRP A 17 -12.62 4.02 -7.42
N MET A 18 -13.72 3.33 -7.12
CA MET A 18 -14.23 2.20 -7.90
C MET A 18 -15.51 2.60 -8.63
N SER A 19 -15.80 1.92 -9.73
CA SER A 19 -17.10 1.98 -10.41
C SER A 19 -18.24 1.51 -9.49
N GLU A 20 -19.48 1.86 -9.81
CA GLU A 20 -20.66 1.50 -9.00
C GLU A 20 -20.81 -0.02 -8.81
N ASP A 21 -20.38 -0.82 -9.79
CA ASP A 21 -20.36 -2.28 -9.73
C ASP A 21 -19.13 -2.85 -8.99
N GLY A 22 -18.20 -1.99 -8.54
CA GLY A 22 -17.02 -2.36 -7.75
C GLY A 22 -15.91 -3.07 -8.54
N ASN A 23 -16.07 -3.25 -9.86
CA ASN A 23 -15.17 -4.11 -10.64
C ASN A 23 -14.01 -3.36 -11.30
N LYS A 24 -14.11 -2.04 -11.42
CA LYS A 24 -13.11 -1.24 -12.15
C LYS A 24 -12.70 -0.02 -11.34
N TYR A 25 -11.42 0.32 -11.46
CA TYR A 25 -10.93 1.61 -10.97
C TYR A 25 -11.48 2.75 -11.84
N GLN A 26 -12.01 3.78 -11.20
CA GLN A 26 -12.51 4.99 -11.83
C GLN A 26 -11.55 6.14 -11.56
N VAL A 27 -10.98 6.71 -12.63
CA VAL A 27 -10.13 7.89 -12.53
C VAL A 27 -10.98 9.09 -12.10
N GLN A 28 -10.68 9.68 -10.94
CA GLN A 28 -11.30 10.94 -10.53
C GLN A 28 -10.58 12.13 -11.17
N ASP A 29 -11.29 13.24 -11.26
CA ASP A 29 -10.73 14.53 -11.68
C ASP A 29 -9.56 14.95 -10.77
N ALA A 30 -8.44 15.34 -11.39
CA ALA A 30 -7.25 15.84 -10.69
C ALA A 30 -7.53 17.14 -9.92
N PHE A 31 -8.51 17.95 -10.35
CA PHE A 31 -8.95 19.14 -9.61
C PHE A 31 -9.81 18.80 -8.39
N ARG A 32 -10.39 17.59 -8.34
CA ARG A 32 -11.09 17.07 -7.17
C ARG A 32 -10.12 16.49 -6.15
N PHE A 33 -9.06 15.82 -6.61
CA PHE A 33 -8.03 15.21 -5.78
C PHE A 33 -6.63 15.76 -6.08
N VAL A 34 -6.29 16.84 -5.38
CA VAL A 34 -5.11 17.67 -5.65
C VAL A 34 -3.82 17.19 -4.98
N ALA A 35 -3.71 15.92 -4.57
CA ALA A 35 -2.51 15.40 -3.89
C ALA A 35 -1.22 15.53 -4.72
N PHE A 36 -1.34 15.54 -6.05
CA PHE A 36 -0.24 15.77 -6.98
C PHE A 36 -0.39 17.09 -7.77
N ASN A 37 -1.29 17.99 -7.33
CA ASN A 37 -1.79 19.14 -8.09
C ASN A 37 -2.50 18.73 -9.40
N ALA A 38 -2.77 19.69 -10.28
CA ALA A 38 -3.43 19.49 -11.57
C ALA A 38 -2.87 20.44 -12.64
N GLY A 39 -3.21 20.19 -13.91
CA GLY A 39 -2.81 21.03 -15.04
C GLY A 39 -1.33 20.90 -15.45
N PRO A 40 -0.78 21.89 -16.19
CA PRO A 40 0.58 21.83 -16.75
C PRO A 40 1.71 21.75 -15.72
N ARG A 41 1.40 22.06 -14.44
CA ARG A 41 2.34 22.00 -13.30
C ARG A 41 2.03 20.85 -12.36
N ILE A 42 1.32 19.82 -12.83
CA ILE A 42 1.14 18.57 -12.09
C ILE A 42 2.51 17.99 -11.69
N CYS A 43 2.57 17.33 -10.54
CA CYS A 43 3.79 16.72 -10.04
C CYS A 43 4.40 15.79 -11.11
N LEU A 44 5.62 16.12 -11.56
CA LEU A 44 6.35 15.33 -12.54
C LEU A 44 6.61 13.89 -12.06
N GLY A 45 6.71 13.71 -10.73
CA GLY A 45 6.93 12.41 -10.09
C GLY A 45 5.66 11.60 -9.82
N LYS A 46 4.46 12.04 -10.25
CA LYS A 46 3.18 11.39 -9.93
C LYS A 46 3.16 9.90 -10.28
N ASP A 47 3.54 9.54 -11.50
CA ASP A 47 3.43 8.15 -11.97
C ASP A 47 4.48 7.26 -11.31
N LEU A 48 5.70 7.78 -11.11
CA LEU A 48 6.74 7.09 -10.36
C LEU A 48 6.31 6.85 -8.90
N ALA A 49 5.74 7.86 -8.25
CA ALA A 49 5.22 7.72 -6.89
C ALA A 49 4.13 6.64 -6.82
N TYR A 50 3.19 6.60 -7.76
CA TYR A 50 2.18 5.54 -7.82
C TYR A 50 2.79 4.16 -8.03
N LEU A 51 3.79 4.04 -8.90
CA LEU A 51 4.49 2.77 -9.11
C LEU A 51 5.13 2.29 -7.80
N GLN A 52 5.90 3.15 -7.15
CA GLN A 52 6.58 2.83 -5.88
C GLN A 52 5.58 2.47 -4.78
N MET A 53 4.52 3.27 -4.59
CA MET A 53 3.50 3.00 -3.59
C MET A 53 2.83 1.65 -3.82
N LYS A 54 2.45 1.33 -5.07
CA LYS A 54 1.83 0.04 -5.41
C LYS A 54 2.78 -1.13 -5.19
N SER A 55 4.04 -1.02 -5.62
CA SER A 55 5.05 -2.06 -5.44
C SER A 55 5.33 -2.34 -3.97
N ILE A 56 5.49 -1.29 -3.14
CA ILE A 56 5.71 -1.43 -1.70
C ILE A 56 4.48 -2.04 -1.03
N ALA A 57 3.27 -1.50 -1.32
CA ALA A 57 2.03 -2.03 -0.75
C ALA A 57 1.82 -3.51 -1.10
N ALA A 58 2.01 -3.88 -2.37
CA ALA A 58 1.89 -5.27 -2.80
C ALA A 58 2.91 -6.19 -2.08
N ALA A 59 4.19 -5.78 -2.02
CA ALA A 59 5.23 -6.57 -1.37
C ALA A 59 4.99 -6.76 0.13
N VAL A 60 4.55 -5.70 0.82
CA VAL A 60 4.29 -5.73 2.26
C VAL A 60 3.04 -6.53 2.58
N LEU A 61 1.91 -6.26 1.90
CA LEU A 61 0.63 -6.94 2.15
C LEU A 61 0.66 -8.43 1.76
N LEU A 62 1.48 -8.80 0.77
CA LEU A 62 1.68 -10.19 0.41
C LEU A 62 2.36 -10.98 1.53
N ARG A 63 3.41 -10.41 2.14
CA ARG A 63 4.31 -11.15 3.03
C ARG A 63 4.03 -10.94 4.52
N HIS A 64 3.31 -9.89 4.88
CA HIS A 64 3.13 -9.51 6.28
C HIS A 64 1.68 -9.15 6.60
N ARG A 65 1.30 -9.37 7.85
CA ARG A 65 0.15 -8.74 8.48
C ARG A 65 0.63 -7.59 9.34
N LEU A 66 -0.06 -6.45 9.23
CA LEU A 66 0.26 -5.23 9.93
C LEU A 66 -0.85 -4.91 10.93
N ALA A 67 -0.48 -4.60 12.16
CA ALA A 67 -1.39 -4.07 13.17
C ALA A 67 -0.76 -2.84 13.81
N VAL A 68 -1.53 -1.76 13.98
CA VAL A 68 -1.04 -0.56 14.66
C VAL A 68 -0.71 -0.92 16.12
N ALA A 69 0.42 -0.44 16.62
CA ALA A 69 0.81 -0.70 17.99
C ALA A 69 -0.23 -0.13 18.98
N PRO A 70 -0.60 -0.87 20.04
CA PRO A 70 -1.57 -0.39 21.02
C PRO A 70 -1.17 0.97 21.61
N GLY A 71 -2.12 1.91 21.66
CA GLY A 71 -1.90 3.24 22.22
C GLY A 71 -1.07 4.19 21.33
N HIS A 72 -0.74 3.82 20.09
CA HIS A 72 -0.04 4.70 19.17
C HIS A 72 -0.88 5.95 18.85
N LYS A 73 -0.29 7.14 19.05
CA LYS A 73 -0.94 8.42 18.81
C LYS A 73 -0.66 8.90 17.39
N VAL A 74 -1.72 9.16 16.63
CA VAL A 74 -1.64 9.73 15.29
C VAL A 74 -1.82 11.24 15.39
N GLU A 75 -0.71 11.98 15.26
CA GLU A 75 -0.68 13.44 15.28
C GLU A 75 0.10 13.96 14.07
N GLN A 76 -0.36 15.07 13.50
CA GLN A 76 0.38 15.77 12.45
C GLN A 76 1.61 16.48 13.03
N LYS A 77 2.74 16.37 12.32
CA LYS A 77 3.93 17.20 12.54
C LYS A 77 3.74 18.53 11.81
N MET A 78 4.04 19.63 12.49
CA MET A 78 4.14 20.95 11.85
C MET A 78 5.34 20.95 10.89
N SER A 79 5.07 20.88 9.59
CA SER A 79 6.05 20.74 8.50
C SER A 79 5.44 21.26 7.19
N LEU A 80 6.28 21.54 6.18
CA LEU A 80 5.83 21.93 4.83
C LEU A 80 5.02 20.81 4.14
N THR A 81 5.40 19.56 4.42
CA THR A 81 4.72 18.35 3.97
C THR A 81 4.02 17.67 5.14
N LEU A 82 2.96 16.90 4.86
CA LEU A 82 2.18 16.21 5.87
C LEU A 82 2.95 15.00 6.41
N PHE A 83 3.54 15.12 7.61
CA PHE A 83 4.18 14.01 8.33
C PHE A 83 3.45 13.64 9.61
N MET A 84 3.60 12.37 10.01
CA MET A 84 3.21 11.92 11.35
C MET A 84 4.31 12.30 12.35
N LYS A 85 3.92 12.98 13.42
CA LYS A 85 4.82 13.48 14.47
C LYS A 85 5.59 12.36 15.18
N TYR A 86 4.96 11.20 15.37
CA TYR A 86 5.51 10.06 16.08
C TYR A 86 5.79 8.86 15.17
N GLY A 87 5.88 9.08 13.85
CA GLY A 87 5.90 8.00 12.86
C GLY A 87 4.62 7.16 12.90
N LEU A 88 4.70 5.92 12.43
CA LEU A 88 3.61 4.95 12.49
C LEU A 88 4.14 3.63 13.03
N VAL A 89 4.00 3.44 14.34
CA VAL A 89 4.52 2.25 15.01
C VAL A 89 3.55 1.09 14.80
N MET A 90 4.07 -0.03 14.29
CA MET A 90 3.27 -1.20 13.94
C MET A 90 3.89 -2.49 14.45
N ASN A 91 3.02 -3.44 14.80
CA ASN A 91 3.34 -4.84 14.96
C ASN A 91 3.27 -5.50 13.58
N VAL A 92 4.38 -6.12 13.17
CA VAL A 92 4.52 -6.79 11.88
C VAL A 92 4.66 -8.28 12.11
N THR A 93 3.79 -9.08 11.52
CA THR A 93 3.87 -10.55 11.60
C THR A 93 3.95 -11.15 10.19
N PRO A 94 4.81 -12.16 9.94
CA PRO A 94 4.85 -12.85 8.66
C PRO A 94 3.49 -13.48 8.32
N ARG A 95 3.12 -13.47 7.04
CA ARG A 95 1.95 -14.17 6.51
C ARG A 95 2.37 -15.55 6.02
N ASP A 96 1.53 -16.56 6.25
CA ASP A 96 1.71 -17.86 5.61
C ASP A 96 1.46 -17.75 4.10
N LEU A 97 2.50 -18.04 3.31
CA LEU A 97 2.49 -18.01 1.85
C LEU A 97 2.19 -19.36 1.23
N THR A 98 2.14 -20.44 2.02
CA THR A 98 1.92 -21.81 1.55
C THR A 98 0.69 -21.94 0.63
N PRO A 99 -0.48 -21.33 0.95
CA PRO A 99 -1.65 -21.42 0.08
C PRO A 99 -1.47 -20.73 -1.27
N ILE A 100 -0.67 -19.65 -1.31
CA ILE A 100 -0.42 -18.88 -2.52
C ILE A 100 0.55 -19.66 -3.42
N LEU A 101 1.62 -20.20 -2.85
CA LEU A 101 2.59 -21.02 -3.58
C LEU A 101 1.92 -22.27 -4.17
N ALA A 102 1.08 -22.97 -3.39
CA ALA A 102 0.32 -24.10 -3.89
C ALA A 102 -0.61 -23.74 -5.07
N LYS A 103 -1.21 -22.54 -5.05
CA LYS A 103 -2.05 -22.04 -6.15
C LYS A 103 -1.22 -21.72 -7.40
N ILE A 104 -0.04 -21.11 -7.22
CA ILE A 104 0.89 -20.82 -8.31
C ILE A 104 1.40 -22.11 -8.94
N GLU A 105 1.86 -23.08 -8.14
CA GLU A 105 2.30 -24.39 -8.63
C GLU A 105 1.21 -25.10 -9.42
N LYS A 106 -0.04 -25.07 -8.93
CA LYS A 106 -1.18 -25.65 -9.62
C LYS A 106 -1.44 -24.95 -10.96
N PHE A 107 -1.31 -23.63 -11.02
CA PHE A 107 -1.45 -22.86 -12.25
C PHE A 107 -0.33 -23.18 -13.26
N CYS A 108 0.92 -23.20 -12.81
CA CYS A 108 2.08 -23.52 -13.64
C CYS A 108 2.04 -24.94 -14.22
N LYS A 109 1.46 -25.91 -13.47
CA LYS A 109 1.24 -27.28 -13.96
C LYS A 109 0.16 -27.37 -15.06
N ILE A 110 -0.78 -26.42 -15.12
CA ILE A 110 -1.85 -26.37 -16.12
C ILE A 110 -1.37 -25.71 -17.43
N ASP A 111 -0.49 -24.71 -17.33
CA ASP A 111 -0.07 -23.89 -18.47
C ASP A 111 1.25 -24.35 -19.14
N HIS A 112 1.87 -25.44 -18.65
CA HIS A 112 3.13 -26.01 -19.16
C HIS A 112 4.30 -25.01 -19.37
N SER A 113 4.24 -23.81 -18.78
CA SER A 113 5.14 -22.70 -19.09
C SER A 113 6.29 -22.50 -18.09
N CYS A 114 6.36 -23.28 -17.00
CA CYS A 114 7.46 -23.19 -16.04
C CYS A 114 8.52 -24.27 -16.27
N GLY A 115 9.51 -23.97 -17.11
CA GLY A 115 10.83 -24.58 -17.03
C GLY A 115 11.73 -23.80 -16.07
N GLY A 116 12.33 -24.50 -15.11
CA GLY A 116 13.44 -23.99 -14.28
C GLY A 116 13.17 -24.01 -12.78
N GLU A 117 13.55 -25.10 -12.12
CA GLU A 117 13.88 -25.11 -10.69
C GLU A 117 14.99 -24.09 -10.45
N HIS A 118 14.73 -22.98 -9.73
CA HIS A 118 15.74 -22.42 -8.82
C HIS A 118 15.20 -21.29 -7.92
N ILE A 119 15.54 -21.44 -6.64
CA ILE A 119 15.54 -20.48 -5.53
C ILE A 119 14.21 -20.27 -4.79
N ILE A 120 13.91 -21.21 -3.87
CA ILE A 120 13.19 -20.94 -2.63
C ILE A 120 14.04 -21.36 -1.41
N ASN A 121 15.21 -20.75 -1.24
CA ASN A 121 15.86 -20.75 0.07
C ASN A 121 15.30 -19.59 0.90
N ASN A 122 14.18 -19.84 1.58
CA ASN A 122 13.68 -18.96 2.62
C ASN A 122 14.62 -19.03 3.83
N GLY A 123 15.48 -18.02 3.98
CA GLY A 123 16.14 -17.75 5.24
C GLY A 123 15.08 -17.49 6.32
N ILE A 124 14.98 -18.40 7.27
CA ILE A 124 14.22 -18.26 8.50
C ILE A 124 14.90 -17.13 9.29
N HIS A 125 14.40 -15.90 9.16
CA HIS A 125 14.83 -14.81 10.03
C HIS A 125 13.93 -14.78 11.27
N GLN A 126 14.57 -14.91 12.44
CA GLN A 126 13.95 -14.87 13.77
C GLN A 126 13.09 -13.61 14.00
N PRO A 127 12.13 -13.64 14.95
CA PRO A 127 11.25 -12.51 15.25
C PRO A 127 12.02 -11.37 15.93
N GLY A 128 12.59 -10.48 15.12
CA GLY A 128 13.11 -9.19 15.57
C GLY A 128 12.12 -8.10 15.20
N ALA A 129 11.73 -7.26 16.17
CA ALA A 129 10.93 -6.06 15.92
C ALA A 129 11.64 -5.16 14.89
N ILE A 130 11.08 -5.02 13.69
CA ILE A 130 11.57 -4.04 12.71
C ILE A 130 10.98 -2.69 13.11
N ALA A 131 11.78 -1.88 13.79
CA ALA A 131 11.51 -0.46 13.92
C ALA A 131 11.67 0.18 12.54
N VAL A 132 10.56 0.58 11.93
CA VAL A 132 10.59 1.44 10.73
C VAL A 132 10.98 2.84 11.20
N ASN A 133 12.27 3.05 11.47
CA ASN A 133 12.80 4.38 11.68
C ASN A 133 12.65 5.18 10.38
N GLY A 134 12.05 6.36 10.55
CA GLY A 134 11.54 7.18 9.47
C GLY A 134 12.54 7.43 8.35
N ILE A 135 12.08 7.21 7.12
CA ILE A 135 12.57 7.97 5.97
C ILE A 135 11.90 9.34 6.10
N ALA A 136 12.62 10.25 6.74
CA ALA A 136 12.45 11.66 6.49
C ALA A 136 12.88 11.93 5.04
N ALA A 137 11.97 12.47 4.24
CA ALA A 137 12.27 13.24 3.04
C ALA A 137 11.59 14.59 3.19
#